data_AF-A0A6H1LB79-F1
#
_entry.id   AF-A0A6H1LB79-F1
#
_cell.length_a   1.000
_cell.length_b   1.000
_cell.length_c   1.000
_cell.angle_alpha   90.00
_cell.angle_beta   90.00
_cell.angle_gamma   90.00
#
_symmetry.space_group_name_H-M   'P 1'
#
loop_
_entity.id
_entity.type
_entity.pdbx_description
1 polymer ?
#
loop_
_entity_poly.entity_id
_entity_poly.type
_entity_poly.pdbx_seq_one_letter_code
_entity_poly.pdbx_strand_id
1 'polypeptide(L)'
;MPSTSYLIAVLAIVFSITLALRALPFAVLRTLRGSATVRQLSVWMPVGILAILAVTALHGTITHDPDGTGYALLAVAVTVGVHLAFGRRTILSVGIGTALYVVLLNTL
;
A
#
# COMPACT_ATOMS: atom_id res chain seq x y z
N MET A 1 -30.06 -2.46 -8.38
CA MET A 1 -29.04 -1.75 -7.58
C MET A 1 -29.09 -2.32 -6.18
N PRO A 2 -27.97 -2.81 -5.61
CA PRO A 2 -27.96 -3.33 -4.23
C PRO A 2 -28.44 -2.25 -3.26
N SER A 3 -29.15 -2.65 -2.19
CA SER A 3 -29.64 -1.70 -1.19
C SER A 3 -28.49 -1.07 -0.41
N THR A 4 -28.63 0.20 -0.02
CA THR A 4 -27.61 0.91 0.77
C THR A 4 -27.28 0.17 2.06
N SER A 5 -28.28 -0.43 2.71
CA SER A 5 -28.10 -1.26 3.91
C SER A 5 -27.23 -2.49 3.65
N TYR A 6 -27.40 -3.14 2.51
CA TYR A 6 -26.55 -4.26 2.10
C TYR A 6 -25.10 -3.81 1.89
N LEU A 7 -24.87 -2.68 1.21
CA LEU A 7 -23.52 -2.15 1.00
C LEU A 7 -22.83 -1.80 2.30
N ILE A 8 -23.53 -1.17 3.25
CA ILE A 8 -22.99 -0.84 4.57
C ILE A 8 -22.63 -2.11 5.34
N ALA A 9 -23.49 -3.13 5.32
CA ALA A 9 -23.22 -4.40 5.98
C ALA A 9 -21.97 -5.08 5.41
N VAL A 10 -21.82 -5.11 4.09
CA VAL A 10 -20.63 -5.67 3.42
C VAL A 10 -19.38 -4.89 3.80
N LEU A 11 -19.41 -3.55 3.74
CA LEU A 11 -18.27 -2.71 4.13
C LEU A 11 -17.88 -2.94 5.59
N ALA A 12 -18.86 -3.00 6.50
CA ALA A 12 -18.61 -3.25 7.91
C ALA A 12 -17.94 -4.61 8.13
N ILE A 13 -18.44 -5.68 7.48
CA ILE A 13 -17.86 -7.02 7.59
C ILE A 13 -16.43 -7.05 7.06
N VAL A 14 -16.19 -6.55 5.83
CA VAL A 14 -14.86 -6.54 5.22
C VAL A 14 -13.87 -5.71 6.04
N PHE A 15 -14.32 -4.55 6.52
CA PHE A 15 -13.51 -3.69 7.39
C PHE A 15 -13.14 -4.41 8.68
N SER A 16 -14.11 -5.01 9.38
CA SER A 16 -13.89 -5.73 10.63
C SER A 16 -12.94 -6.92 10.44
N ILE A 17 -13.14 -7.73 9.40
CA ILE A 17 -12.26 -8.87 9.10
C ILE A 17 -10.85 -8.37 8.79
N THR A 18 -10.70 -7.37 7.94
CA THR A 18 -9.39 -6.82 7.55
C THR A 18 -8.66 -6.22 8.75
N LEU A 19 -9.36 -5.45 9.58
CA LEU A 19 -8.80 -4.84 10.78
C LEU A 19 -8.37 -5.91 11.78
N ALA A 20 -9.19 -6.94 12.01
CA ALA A 20 -8.87 -8.03 12.93
C ALA A 20 -7.65 -8.83 12.44
N LEU A 21 -7.63 -9.23 11.17
CA LEU A 21 -6.52 -9.97 10.58
C LEU A 21 -5.21 -9.17 10.58
N ARG A 22 -5.28 -7.85 10.39
CA ARG A 22 -4.09 -6.98 10.49
C ARG A 22 -3.67 -6.71 11.93
N ALA A 23 -4.59 -6.61 12.88
CA ALA A 23 -4.26 -6.39 14.29
C ALA A 23 -3.63 -7.64 14.94
N LEU A 24 -4.03 -8.84 14.50
CA LEU A 24 -3.56 -10.11 15.00
C LEU A 24 -2.02 -10.26 15.00
N PRO A 25 -1.28 -10.05 13.90
CA PRO A 25 0.18 -10.19 13.89
C PRO A 25 0.85 -9.23 14.87
N PHE A 26 0.36 -8.00 14.98
CA PHE A 26 0.93 -7.02 15.94
C PHE A 26 0.57 -7.36 17.39
N ALA A 27 -0.62 -7.91 17.65
CA ALA A 27 -1.03 -8.36 18.97
C ALA A 27 -0.18 -9.56 19.44
N VAL A 28 0.06 -10.54 18.56
CA VAL A 28 0.92 -11.70 18.86
C VAL A 28 2.37 -11.26 19.11
N LEU A 29 2.92 -10.39 18.27
CA LEU A 29 4.27 -9.85 18.46
C LEU A 29 4.40 -9.02 19.75
N ARG A 30 3.33 -8.33 20.19
CA ARG A 30 3.30 -7.58 21.45
C ARG A 30 3.46 -8.50 22.67
N THR A 31 2.89 -9.71 22.62
CA THR A 31 3.00 -10.69 23.71
C THR A 31 4.42 -11.27 23.83
N LEU A 32 5.17 -11.31 22.72
CA LEU A 32 6.53 -11.85 22.63
C LEU A 32 7.64 -10.79 22.89
N ARG A 33 7.28 -9.65 23.50
CA ARG A 33 8.16 -8.47 23.72
C ARG A 33 9.39 -8.69 24.61
N GLY A 34 9.58 -9.88 25.18
CA GLY A 34 10.75 -10.21 25.99
C GLY A 34 12.08 -10.23 25.21
N SER A 35 12.03 -10.33 23.87
CA SER A 35 13.23 -10.40 23.02
C SER A 35 13.43 -9.14 22.17
N ALA A 36 14.66 -8.62 22.16
CA ALA A 36 15.05 -7.45 21.36
C ALA A 36 14.84 -7.66 19.84
N THR A 37 15.00 -8.90 19.35
CA THR A 37 14.76 -9.25 17.94
C THR A 37 13.29 -9.14 17.55
N VAL A 38 12.36 -9.54 18.41
CA VAL A 38 10.91 -9.44 18.16
C VAL A 38 10.46 -7.98 18.12
N ARG A 39 11.03 -7.12 18.99
CA ARG A 39 10.73 -5.68 18.99
C ARG A 39 11.20 -5.02 17.69
N GLN A 40 12.38 -5.41 17.19
CA GLN A 40 12.89 -4.88 15.93
C GLN A 40 12.05 -5.36 14.74
N LEU A 41 11.72 -6.66 14.67
CA LEU A 41 10.81 -7.20 13.64
C LEU A 41 9.44 -6.49 13.62
N SER A 42 8.90 -6.18 14.79
CA SER A 42 7.61 -5.45 14.91
C SER A 42 7.65 -4.05 14.30
N VAL A 43 8.78 -3.35 14.40
CA VAL A 43 8.96 -1.99 13.84
C VAL A 43 9.15 -2.02 12.32
N TRP A 44 9.82 -3.05 11.80
CA TRP A 44 10.11 -3.19 10.37
C TRP A 44 8.97 -3.85 9.57
N MET A 45 8.08 -4.60 10.23
CA MET A 45 6.92 -5.26 9.62
C MET A 45 6.07 -4.35 8.71
N PRO A 46 5.62 -3.15 9.14
CA PRO A 46 4.81 -2.28 8.29
C PRO A 46 5.54 -1.86 7.01
N VAL A 47 6.83 -1.56 7.12
CA VAL A 47 7.67 -1.18 5.98
C VAL A 47 7.82 -2.35 5.01
N GLY A 48 8.06 -3.56 5.52
CA GLY A 48 8.13 -4.77 4.71
C GLY A 48 6.84 -5.05 3.94
N ILE A 49 5.68 -4.92 4.61
CA ILE A 49 4.37 -5.09 3.97
C ILE A 49 4.17 -4.05 2.85
N LEU A 50 4.49 -2.78 3.10
CA LEU A 50 4.36 -1.73 2.08
C LEU A 50 5.29 -1.98 0.89
N ALA A 51 6.51 -2.47 1.13
CA ALA A 51 7.44 -2.82 0.05
C ALA A 51 6.89 -3.97 -0.80
N ILE A 52 6.38 -5.04 -0.18
CA ILE A 52 5.77 -6.17 -0.90
C ILE A 52 4.55 -5.69 -1.69
N LEU A 53 3.69 -4.86 -1.11
CA LEU A 53 2.53 -4.28 -1.79
C LEU A 53 2.95 -3.46 -3.02
N ALA A 54 3.97 -2.63 -2.90
CA ALA A 54 4.47 -1.83 -4.02
C ALA A 54 5.04 -2.71 -5.14
N VAL A 55 5.86 -3.71 -4.79
CA VAL A 55 6.45 -4.64 -5.76
C VAL A 55 5.38 -5.47 -6.46
N THR A 56 4.40 -5.99 -5.71
CA THR A 56 3.32 -6.82 -6.28
C THR A 56 2.35 -6.00 -7.12
N ALA A 57 2.06 -4.75 -6.75
CA ALA A 57 1.29 -3.84 -7.59
C ALA A 57 2.01 -3.56 -8.92
N LEU A 58 3.31 -3.26 -8.88
CA LEU A 58 4.12 -3.02 -10.07
C LEU A 58 4.27 -4.28 -10.93
N HIS A 59 4.45 -5.44 -10.30
CA HIS A 59 4.48 -6.72 -11.01
C HIS A 59 3.13 -7.03 -11.67
N GLY A 60 2.02 -6.71 -11.00
CA GLY A 60 0.67 -6.86 -11.56
C GLY A 60 0.48 -6.05 -12.84
N THR A 61 0.89 -4.77 -12.84
CA THR A 61 0.84 -3.93 -14.03
C THR A 61 1.75 -4.45 -15.14
N ILE A 62 3.00 -4.82 -14.83
CA ILE A 62 3.93 -5.36 -15.85
C ILE A 62 3.40 -6.63 -16.52
N THR A 63 2.76 -7.50 -15.76
CA THR A 63 2.32 -8.81 -16.25
C THR A 63 0.98 -8.80 -16.97
N HIS A 64 0.07 -7.90 -16.60
CA HIS A 64 -1.30 -7.88 -17.12
C HIS A 64 -1.56 -6.71 -18.08
N ASP A 65 -0.73 -5.67 -18.05
CA ASP A 65 -0.92 -4.45 -18.84
C ASP A 65 0.44 -3.92 -19.38
N PRO A 66 0.91 -4.49 -20.52
CA PRO A 66 2.20 -4.14 -21.11
C PRO A 66 2.31 -2.65 -21.45
N ASP A 67 1.22 -2.04 -21.92
CA ASP A 67 1.17 -0.63 -22.32
C ASP A 67 1.27 0.29 -21.10
N GLY A 68 0.68 -0.10 -19.96
CA GLY A 68 0.75 0.62 -18.69
C GLY A 68 2.11 0.59 -17.97
N THR A 69 3.04 -0.26 -18.41
CA THR A 69 4.32 -0.50 -17.72
C THR A 69 5.21 0.74 -17.69
N GLY A 70 5.30 1.47 -18.81
CA GLY A 70 6.11 2.69 -18.90
C GLY A 70 5.63 3.77 -17.93
N TYR A 71 4.31 3.94 -17.82
CA TYR A 71 3.69 4.90 -16.90
C TYR A 71 3.89 4.51 -15.44
N ALA A 72 3.80 3.22 -15.10
CA ALA A 72 4.03 2.73 -13.75
C ALA A 72 5.47 2.99 -13.29
N LEU A 73 6.47 2.72 -14.13
CA LEU A 73 7.88 2.99 -13.82
C LEU A 73 8.16 4.48 -13.63
N LEU A 74 7.59 5.32 -14.51
CA LEU A 74 7.73 6.77 -14.42
C LEU A 74 7.07 7.30 -13.13
N ALA A 75 5.88 6.83 -12.79
CA ALA A 75 5.19 7.19 -11.55
C ALA A 75 6.00 6.80 -10.30
N VAL A 76 6.63 5.61 -10.30
CA VAL A 76 7.53 5.18 -9.22
C VAL A 76 8.75 6.11 -9.13
N ALA A 77 9.39 6.44 -10.24
CA ALA A 77 10.53 7.34 -10.27
C ALA A 77 10.18 8.73 -9.72
N VAL A 78 9.03 9.28 -10.11
CA VAL A 78 8.52 10.56 -9.58
C VAL A 78 8.17 10.46 -8.10
N THR A 79 7.55 9.36 -7.67
CA THR A 79 7.26 9.10 -6.24
C THR A 79 8.54 9.20 -5.42
N VAL A 80 9.62 8.55 -5.87
CA VAL A 80 10.93 8.57 -5.21
C VAL A 80 11.55 9.97 -5.24
N GLY A 81 11.55 10.64 -6.40
CA GLY A 81 12.08 11.99 -6.55
C GLY A 81 11.40 13.01 -5.62
N VAL A 82 10.06 12.98 -5.57
CA VAL A 82 9.27 13.82 -4.66
C VAL A 82 9.55 13.46 -3.20
N HIS A 83 9.65 12.17 -2.87
CA HIS A 83 9.92 11.75 -1.49
C HIS A 83 11.24 12.31 -0.97
N LEU A 84 12.27 12.25 -1.82
CA LEU A 84 13.62 12.74 -1.51
C LEU A 84 13.66 14.27 -1.47
N ALA A 85 13.02 14.95 -2.43
CA ALA A 85 13.03 16.42 -2.53
C ALA A 85 12.23 17.11 -1.41
N PHE A 86 11.10 16.55 -0.99
CA PHE A 86 10.19 17.17 -0.01
C PHE A 86 10.39 16.67 1.44
N GLY A 87 11.55 16.09 1.75
CA GLY A 87 11.91 15.75 3.12
C GLY A 87 11.07 14.62 3.72
N ARG A 88 10.81 13.54 2.96
CA ARG A 88 10.18 12.30 3.45
C ARG A 88 8.69 12.43 3.82
N ARG A 89 7.98 13.40 3.23
CA ARG A 89 6.51 13.52 3.35
C ARG A 89 5.81 12.43 2.51
N THR A 90 5.59 11.27 3.11
CA THR A 90 5.03 10.07 2.45
C THR A 90 3.70 10.32 1.75
N ILE A 91 2.79 11.09 2.36
CA ILE A 91 1.47 11.38 1.80
C ILE A 91 1.59 12.16 0.48
N LEU A 92 2.49 13.16 0.42
CA LEU A 92 2.69 13.97 -0.79
C LEU A 92 3.33 13.15 -1.91
N SER A 93 4.37 12.38 -1.57
CA SER A 93 5.08 11.52 -2.52
C SER A 93 4.15 10.49 -3.16
N VAL A 94 3.41 9.73 -2.34
CA VAL A 94 2.48 8.70 -2.83
C VAL A 94 1.32 9.33 -3.59
N GLY A 95 0.78 10.46 -3.11
CA GLY A 95 -0.31 11.17 -3.77
C GLY A 95 0.07 11.66 -5.18
N ILE A 96 1.24 12.31 -5.31
CA ILE A 96 1.72 12.80 -6.60
C ILE A 96 2.02 11.66 -7.57
N GLY A 97 2.69 10.60 -7.10
CA GLY A 97 2.96 9.42 -7.92
C GLY A 97 1.70 8.75 -8.43
N THR A 98 0.70 8.57 -7.56
CA THR A 98 -0.58 7.95 -7.92
C THR A 98 -1.35 8.82 -8.93
N ALA A 99 -1.42 10.13 -8.69
CA ALA A 99 -2.09 11.06 -9.60
C ALA A 99 -1.43 11.05 -11.00
N LEU A 100 -0.10 11.05 -11.04
CA LEU A 100 0.66 10.97 -12.29
C LEU A 100 0.38 9.67 -13.04
N TYR A 101 0.39 8.53 -12.35
CA TYR A 101 0.07 7.24 -12.95
C TYR A 101 -1.33 7.23 -13.57
N VAL A 102 -2.35 7.68 -12.83
CA VAL A 102 -3.74 7.72 -13.31
C VAL A 102 -3.90 8.66 -14.50
N VAL A 103 -3.26 9.83 -14.48
CA VAL A 103 -3.31 10.76 -15.61
C VAL A 103 -2.66 10.13 -16.84
N LEU A 104 -1.45 9.57 -16.71
CA LEU A 104 -0.75 8.95 -17.82
C LEU A 104 -1.56 7.79 -18.43
N LEU A 105 -2.06 6.88 -17.60
CA LEU A 105 -2.81 5.70 -18.05
C LEU A 105 -4.15 6.06 -18.73
N ASN A 106 -4.77 7.18 -18.34
CA ASN A 106 -6.08 7.57 -18.87
C ASN A 106 -6.00 8.58 -20.02
N THR A 107 -4.82 9.17 -20.27
CA THR A 107 -4.65 10.19 -21.34
C THR A 107 -3.78 9.72 -22.49
N LEU A 108 -2.98 8.67 -22.29
CA LEU A 108 -2.10 8.07 -23.28
C LEU A 108 -2.41 6.58 -23.41
#